data_AF-A0AAJ4ARE2-F1
#
_entry.id   AF-A0AAJ4ARE2-F1
#
_cell.length_a   1.000
_cell.length_b   1.000
_cell.length_c   1.000
_cell.angle_alpha   90.00
_cell.angle_beta   90.00
_cell.angle_gamma   90.00
#
_symmetry.space_group_name_H-M   'P 1'
#
loop_
_entity.id
_entity.type
_entity.pdbx_description
1 polymer ?
#
loop_
_entity_poly.entity_id
_entity_poly.type
_entity_poly.pdbx_seq_one_letter_code
_entity_poly.pdbx_strand_id
1 'polypeptide(L)'
;MSKNTGLNAIEMKFLRLSLGITPAQVAELSKSTEADVMAWETGEKPVLGLAAKKLLEIDEIIEMQVLNTCDGIEALFSKEPKRQLSFVVYSNQASYAQYNPEFVGSLPLSELYNTAAWRIKKECKLVLEVEVSLVALDVEAYKAYREKEGLKESREIRAKWAATQL
;
A
#
# COMPACT_ATOMS: atom_id res chain seq x y z
N MET A 1 -21.85 -20.01 -9.51
CA MET A 1 -21.11 -19.73 -10.76
C MET A 1 -20.50 -18.35 -10.63
N SER A 2 -19.20 -18.24 -10.35
CA SER A 2 -18.53 -16.93 -10.30
C SER A 2 -18.54 -16.35 -11.70
N LYS A 3 -19.22 -15.22 -11.89
CA LYS A 3 -19.12 -14.44 -13.12
C LYS A 3 -17.63 -14.14 -13.32
N ASN A 4 -17.06 -14.56 -14.45
CA ASN A 4 -15.78 -14.04 -14.90
C ASN A 4 -15.84 -12.52 -14.76
N THR A 5 -14.93 -11.91 -14.00
CA THR A 5 -14.88 -10.45 -13.82
C THR A 5 -14.59 -9.71 -15.13
N GLY A 6 -14.32 -10.45 -16.21
CA GLY A 6 -14.21 -9.91 -17.57
C GLY A 6 -12.82 -9.40 -17.92
N LEU A 7 -11.87 -9.44 -16.98
CA LEU A 7 -10.50 -9.00 -17.25
C LEU A 7 -9.84 -9.92 -18.28
N ASN A 8 -9.38 -9.34 -19.38
CA ASN A 8 -8.56 -10.01 -20.37
C ASN A 8 -7.09 -10.09 -19.90
N ALA A 9 -6.25 -10.75 -20.70
CA ALA A 9 -4.85 -10.98 -20.37
C ALA A 9 -4.05 -9.69 -20.11
N ILE A 10 -4.28 -8.66 -20.95
CA ILE A 10 -3.54 -7.39 -20.83
C ILE A 10 -4.02 -6.59 -19.61
N GLU A 11 -5.32 -6.60 -19.32
CA GLU A 11 -5.90 -5.97 -18.14
C GLU A 11 -5.40 -6.62 -16.86
N MET A 12 -5.32 -7.96 -16.81
CA MET A 12 -4.75 -8.68 -15.67
C MET A 12 -3.29 -8.30 -15.42
N LYS A 13 -2.48 -8.25 -16.49
CA LYS A 13 -1.07 -7.88 -16.40
C LYS A 13 -0.90 -6.46 -15.85
N PHE A 14 -1.66 -5.51 -16.36
CA PHE A 14 -1.54 -4.12 -15.92
C PHE A 14 -2.17 -3.87 -14.55
N LEU A 15 -3.21 -4.60 -14.16
CA LEU A 15 -3.71 -4.60 -12.78
C LEU A 15 -2.64 -5.11 -11.81
N ARG A 16 -1.96 -6.22 -12.12
CA ARG A 16 -0.85 -6.70 -11.29
C ARG A 16 0.26 -5.64 -11.18
N LEU A 17 0.66 -5.05 -12.30
CA LEU A 17 1.71 -4.04 -12.33
C LEU A 17 1.32 -2.76 -11.58
N SER A 18 0.05 -2.33 -11.66
CA SER A 18 -0.44 -1.15 -10.94
C SER A 18 -0.48 -1.35 -9.43
N LEU A 19 -0.60 -2.60 -8.98
CA LEU A 19 -0.51 -3.03 -7.58
C LEU A 19 0.94 -3.22 -7.10
N GLY A 20 1.93 -3.08 -7.99
CA GLY A 20 3.35 -3.16 -7.64
C GLY A 20 3.83 -4.56 -7.23
N ILE A 21 3.11 -5.62 -7.61
CA ILE A 21 3.39 -7.00 -7.17
C ILE A 21 3.87 -7.92 -8.31
N THR A 22 4.59 -8.97 -7.95
CA THR A 22 5.14 -9.96 -8.87
C THR A 22 4.11 -11.06 -9.21
N PRO A 23 4.32 -11.83 -10.30
CA PRO A 23 3.48 -13.00 -10.59
C PRO A 23 3.45 -14.02 -9.44
N ALA A 24 4.58 -14.25 -8.77
CA ALA A 24 4.67 -15.12 -7.59
C ALA A 24 3.79 -14.62 -6.43
N GLN A 25 3.76 -13.31 -6.18
CA GLN A 25 2.90 -12.71 -5.16
C GLN A 25 1.42 -12.81 -5.52
N VAL A 26 1.05 -12.64 -6.79
CA VAL A 26 -0.33 -12.89 -7.23
C VAL A 26 -0.72 -14.35 -6.98
N ALA A 27 0.17 -15.28 -7.30
CA ALA A 27 -0.06 -16.71 -7.10
C ALA A 27 -0.32 -17.05 -5.62
N GLU A 28 0.43 -16.44 -4.69
CA GLU A 28 0.19 -16.55 -3.25
C GLU A 28 -1.21 -16.02 -2.87
N LEU A 29 -1.56 -14.82 -3.33
CA LEU A 29 -2.85 -14.18 -3.01
C LEU A 29 -4.05 -14.92 -3.58
N SER A 30 -3.91 -15.51 -4.78
CA SER A 30 -4.98 -16.21 -5.48
C SER A 30 -5.01 -17.72 -5.20
N LYS A 31 -4.06 -18.25 -4.41
CA LYS A 31 -3.88 -19.69 -4.18
C LYS A 31 -3.72 -20.45 -5.50
N SER A 32 -2.81 -19.97 -6.35
CA SER A 32 -2.51 -20.50 -7.68
C SER A 32 -1.00 -20.69 -7.84
N THR A 33 -0.53 -20.98 -9.05
CA THR A 33 0.91 -21.07 -9.35
C THR A 33 1.38 -19.85 -10.13
N GLU A 34 2.66 -19.50 -10.00
CA GLU A 34 3.26 -18.42 -10.80
C GLU A 34 3.13 -18.68 -12.31
N ALA A 35 3.27 -19.94 -12.72
CA ALA A 35 3.08 -20.37 -14.11
C ALA A 35 1.66 -20.12 -14.61
N ASP A 36 0.64 -20.34 -13.77
CA ASP A 36 -0.74 -20.02 -14.14
C ASP A 36 -0.95 -18.52 -14.28
N VAL A 37 -0.40 -17.70 -13.39
CA VAL A 37 -0.47 -16.24 -13.49
C VAL A 37 0.15 -15.75 -14.79
N MET A 38 1.33 -16.26 -15.15
CA MET A 38 1.98 -15.92 -16.41
C MET A 38 1.13 -16.33 -17.62
N ALA A 39 0.55 -17.54 -17.61
CA ALA A 39 -0.32 -18.01 -18.68
C ALA A 39 -1.61 -17.17 -18.82
N TRP A 40 -2.13 -16.62 -17.72
CA TRP A 40 -3.25 -15.67 -17.76
C TRP A 40 -2.86 -14.35 -18.42
N GLU A 41 -1.68 -13.83 -18.10
CA GLU A 41 -1.17 -12.55 -18.62
C GLU A 41 -0.73 -12.59 -20.08
N THR A 42 -0.40 -13.78 -20.60
CA THR A 42 -0.13 -14.00 -22.04
C THR A 42 -1.37 -14.37 -22.85
N GLY A 43 -2.49 -14.67 -22.17
CA GLY A 43 -3.73 -15.12 -22.82
C GLY A 43 -3.71 -16.59 -23.24
N GLU A 44 -2.69 -17.35 -22.83
CA GLU A 44 -2.62 -18.80 -23.05
C GLU A 44 -3.69 -19.56 -22.27
N LYS A 45 -4.10 -19.04 -21.11
CA LYS A 45 -5.19 -19.57 -20.29
C LYS A 45 -6.13 -18.45 -19.84
N PRO A 46 -7.44 -18.72 -19.71
CA PRO A 46 -8.34 -17.79 -19.04
C PRO A 46 -7.98 -17.68 -17.55
N VAL A 47 -8.24 -16.52 -16.95
CA VAL A 47 -8.15 -16.36 -15.49
C VAL A 47 -9.15 -17.30 -14.83
N LEU A 48 -8.68 -18.09 -13.87
CA LEU A 48 -9.51 -19.06 -13.16
C LEU A 48 -9.83 -18.60 -11.73
N GLY A 49 -10.96 -19.09 -11.22
CA GLY A 49 -11.33 -18.94 -9.81
C GLY A 49 -11.64 -17.48 -9.42
N LEU A 50 -11.08 -17.06 -8.28
CA LEU A 50 -11.33 -15.75 -7.68
C LEU A 50 -10.11 -14.80 -7.81
N ALA A 51 -9.13 -15.13 -8.65
CA ALA A 51 -7.89 -14.37 -8.76
C ALA A 51 -8.13 -12.91 -9.18
N ALA A 52 -8.82 -12.70 -10.31
CA ALA A 52 -9.15 -11.35 -10.77
C ALA A 52 -10.02 -10.59 -9.77
N LYS A 53 -11.01 -11.26 -9.15
CA LYS A 53 -11.84 -10.66 -8.10
C LYS A 53 -10.98 -10.18 -6.93
N LYS A 54 -10.04 -10.99 -6.47
CA LYS A 54 -9.15 -10.65 -5.35
C LYS A 54 -8.25 -9.46 -5.65
N LEU A 55 -7.70 -9.37 -6.87
CA LEU A 55 -6.87 -8.23 -7.27
C LEU A 55 -7.69 -6.94 -7.38
N LEU A 56 -8.91 -7.01 -7.94
CA LEU A 56 -9.82 -5.86 -7.99
C LEU A 56 -10.22 -5.39 -6.58
N GLU A 57 -10.55 -6.31 -5.67
CA GLU A 57 -10.85 -5.98 -4.27
C GLU A 57 -9.66 -5.27 -3.59
N ILE A 58 -8.42 -5.70 -3.86
CA ILE A 58 -7.22 -5.05 -3.32
C ILE A 58 -7.07 -3.64 -3.89
N ASP A 59 -7.27 -3.46 -5.20
CA ASP A 59 -7.18 -2.15 -5.84
C ASP A 59 -8.25 -1.18 -5.28
N GLU A 60 -9.49 -1.65 -5.08
CA GLU A 60 -10.56 -0.89 -4.44
C GLU A 60 -10.20 -0.47 -3.00
N ILE A 61 -9.58 -1.37 -2.21
CA ILE A 61 -9.12 -1.06 -0.85
C ILE A 61 -8.03 0.02 -0.89
N ILE A 62 -7.09 -0.07 -1.85
CA ILE A 62 -6.03 0.92 -2.03
C ILE A 62 -6.64 2.28 -2.39
N GLU A 63 -7.54 2.34 -3.36
CA GLU A 63 -8.20 3.59 -3.77
C GLU A 63 -8.98 4.23 -2.63
N MET A 64 -9.74 3.44 -1.88
CA MET A 64 -10.46 3.94 -0.69
C MET A 64 -9.49 4.46 0.38
N GLN A 65 -8.34 3.81 0.58
CA GLN A 65 -7.31 4.30 1.50
C GLN A 65 -6.69 5.61 1.02
N VAL A 66 -6.47 5.77 -0.29
CA VAL A 66 -5.93 7.00 -0.89
C VAL A 66 -6.87 8.17 -0.62
N LEU A 67 -8.15 8.01 -0.96
CA LEU A 67 -9.17 9.05 -0.76
C LEU A 67 -9.29 9.45 0.70
N ASN A 68 -9.51 8.47 1.59
CA ASN A 68 -9.68 8.74 3.03
C ASN A 68 -8.45 9.40 3.66
N THR A 69 -7.25 9.06 3.20
CA THR A 69 -6.02 9.68 3.71
C THR A 69 -5.87 11.11 3.21
N CYS A 70 -6.17 11.37 1.94
CA CYS A 70 -6.11 12.72 1.37
C CYS A 70 -7.15 13.64 2.02
N ASP A 71 -8.38 13.17 2.24
CA ASP A 71 -9.43 13.90 2.97
C ASP A 71 -8.96 14.25 4.40
N GLY A 72 -8.29 13.30 5.08
CA GLY A 72 -7.70 13.53 6.39
C GLY A 72 -6.59 14.59 6.39
N ILE A 73 -5.76 14.62 5.35
CA ILE A 73 -4.69 15.62 5.17
C ILE A 73 -5.28 17.00 4.87
N GLU A 74 -6.30 17.07 4.01
CA GLU A 74 -7.03 18.31 3.74
C GLU A 74 -7.66 18.87 5.02
N ALA A 75 -8.34 18.01 5.80
CA ALA A 75 -8.92 18.39 7.07
C ALA A 75 -7.87 18.87 8.08
N LEU A 76 -6.67 18.28 8.09
CA LEU A 76 -5.54 18.74 8.91
C LEU A 76 -5.11 20.17 8.52
N PHE A 77 -4.95 20.43 7.22
CA PHE A 77 -4.50 21.75 6.74
C PHE A 77 -5.60 22.83 6.72
N SER A 78 -6.85 22.46 6.98
CA SER A 78 -7.88 23.44 7.32
C SER A 78 -7.66 24.06 8.71
N LYS A 79 -6.88 23.40 9.58
CA LYS A 79 -6.61 23.81 10.97
C LYS A 79 -5.16 24.22 11.22
N GLU A 80 -4.22 23.71 10.43
CA GLU A 80 -2.79 23.93 10.56
C GLU A 80 -2.19 24.48 9.26
N PRO A 81 -1.11 25.29 9.32
CA PRO A 81 -0.44 25.74 8.11
C PRO A 81 0.10 24.57 7.29
N LYS A 82 -0.01 24.68 5.96
CA LYS A 82 0.58 23.73 5.02
C LYS A 82 2.07 23.56 5.29
N ARG A 83 2.53 22.31 5.33
CA ARG A 83 3.93 21.93 5.47
C ARG A 83 4.20 20.65 4.70
N GLN A 84 5.47 20.34 4.49
CA GLN A 84 5.86 19.03 4.01
C GLN A 84 5.50 17.96 5.05
N LEU A 85 4.84 16.89 4.60
CA LEU A 85 4.47 15.77 5.46
C LEU A 85 5.39 14.58 5.23
N SER A 86 5.64 13.81 6.28
CA SER A 86 6.22 12.47 6.19
C SER A 86 5.12 11.41 6.24
N PHE A 87 5.20 10.40 5.37
CA PHE A 87 4.32 9.23 5.40
C PHE A 87 5.18 7.97 5.58
N VAL A 88 4.95 7.23 6.66
CA VAL A 88 5.75 6.05 7.01
C VAL A 88 5.42 4.91 6.07
N VAL A 89 6.44 4.29 5.47
CA VAL A 89 6.33 3.09 4.64
C VAL A 89 7.20 1.96 5.19
N TYR A 90 7.02 0.74 4.71
CA TYR A 90 7.70 -0.44 5.24
C TYR A 90 8.51 -1.10 4.14
N SER A 91 9.82 -1.19 4.33
CA SER A 91 10.77 -1.69 3.33
C SER A 91 10.78 -3.22 3.19
N ASN A 92 10.17 -3.92 4.15
CA ASN A 92 10.11 -5.38 4.16
C ASN A 92 8.84 -5.89 4.84
N GLN A 93 8.45 -7.10 4.47
CA GLN A 93 7.24 -7.77 4.95
C GLN A 93 7.22 -7.99 6.47
N ALA A 94 8.37 -8.25 7.09
CA ALA A 94 8.44 -8.51 8.54
C ALA A 94 8.08 -7.26 9.36
N SER A 95 8.69 -6.12 9.04
CA SER A 95 8.36 -4.83 9.66
C SER A 95 6.92 -4.41 9.36
N TYR A 96 6.45 -4.63 8.13
CA TYR A 96 5.07 -4.34 7.76
C TYR A 96 4.08 -5.10 8.65
N ALA A 97 4.22 -6.42 8.75
CA ALA A 97 3.35 -7.27 9.54
C ALA A 97 3.41 -6.94 11.05
N GLN A 98 4.61 -6.60 11.56
CA GLN A 98 4.79 -6.25 12.97
C GLN A 98 4.06 -4.95 13.36
N TYR A 99 4.12 -3.93 12.50
CA TYR A 99 3.65 -2.58 12.83
C TYR A 99 2.27 -2.24 12.26
N ASN A 100 1.68 -3.12 11.44
CA ASN A 100 0.37 -2.91 10.80
C ASN A 100 -0.55 -4.15 10.87
N PRO A 101 -0.71 -4.81 12.04
CA PRO A 101 -1.52 -6.02 12.15
C PRO A 101 -2.97 -5.84 11.62
N GLU A 102 -3.51 -4.63 11.73
CA GLU A 102 -4.83 -4.24 11.26
C GLU A 102 -4.97 -4.17 9.73
N PHE A 103 -3.87 -3.98 8.99
CA PHE A 103 -3.88 -3.93 7.53
C PHE A 103 -3.54 -5.27 6.88
N VAL A 104 -2.90 -6.20 7.58
CA VAL A 104 -2.49 -7.50 7.03
C VAL A 104 -3.69 -8.31 6.49
N GLY A 105 -4.88 -8.14 7.06
CA GLY A 105 -6.08 -8.83 6.58
C GLY A 105 -6.59 -8.35 5.21
N SER A 106 -6.40 -7.06 4.89
CA SER A 106 -6.89 -6.42 3.67
C SER A 106 -5.79 -6.23 2.62
N LEU A 107 -4.64 -5.73 3.06
CA LEU A 107 -3.42 -5.51 2.29
C LEU A 107 -2.31 -6.41 2.86
N PRO A 108 -2.27 -7.70 2.49
CA PRO A 108 -1.36 -8.66 3.14
C PRO A 108 0.12 -8.43 2.84
N LEU A 109 0.48 -7.71 1.78
CA LEU A 109 1.87 -7.49 1.34
C LEU A 109 2.28 -6.04 1.54
N SER A 110 3.52 -5.82 1.96
CA SER A 110 4.11 -4.49 2.14
C SER A 110 4.07 -3.63 0.87
N GLU A 111 4.20 -4.28 -0.29
CA GLU A 111 4.16 -3.68 -1.62
C GLU A 111 2.81 -3.03 -1.93
N LEU A 112 1.71 -3.61 -1.43
CA LEU A 112 0.36 -3.05 -1.59
C LEU A 112 0.20 -1.77 -0.76
N TYR A 113 0.71 -1.78 0.47
CA TYR A 113 0.73 -0.58 1.31
C TYR A 113 1.62 0.52 0.73
N ASN A 114 2.79 0.15 0.19
CA ASN A 114 3.70 1.09 -0.45
C ASN A 114 3.11 1.65 -1.76
N THR A 115 2.34 0.85 -2.49
CA THR A 115 1.56 1.32 -3.65
C THR A 115 0.52 2.35 -3.22
N ALA A 116 -0.23 2.11 -2.15
CA ALA A 116 -1.16 3.09 -1.60
C ALA A 116 -0.43 4.38 -1.18
N ALA A 117 0.71 4.26 -0.49
CA ALA A 117 1.51 5.41 -0.08
C ALA A 117 1.99 6.26 -1.26
N TRP A 118 2.41 5.63 -2.35
CA TRP A 118 2.77 6.35 -3.58
C TRP A 118 1.58 7.07 -4.21
N ARG A 119 0.41 6.41 -4.29
CA ARG A 119 -0.82 7.02 -4.80
C ARG A 119 -1.25 8.21 -3.92
N ILE A 120 -1.16 8.10 -2.59
CA ILE A 120 -1.39 9.20 -1.64
C ILE A 120 -0.44 10.37 -1.90
N LYS A 121 0.87 10.12 -2.05
CA LYS A 121 1.85 11.18 -2.36
C LYS A 121 1.47 11.92 -3.64
N LYS A 122 1.12 11.17 -4.70
CA LYS A 122 0.71 11.75 -5.99
C LYS A 122 -0.56 12.59 -5.85
N GLU A 123 -1.57 12.06 -5.18
CA GLU A 123 -2.87 12.72 -5.02
C GLU A 123 -2.76 14.00 -4.18
N CYS A 124 -2.03 13.95 -3.06
CA CYS A 124 -1.74 15.12 -2.22
C CYS A 124 -1.03 16.23 -3.00
N LYS A 125 -0.12 15.85 -3.91
CA LYS A 125 0.59 16.82 -4.75
C LYS A 125 -0.34 17.48 -5.77
N LEU A 126 -1.19 16.69 -6.42
CA LEU A 126 -2.06 17.16 -7.50
C LEU A 126 -3.25 17.98 -6.99
N VAL A 127 -3.90 17.55 -5.91
CA VAL A 127 -5.16 18.14 -5.43
C VAL A 127 -4.92 19.18 -4.35
N LEU A 128 -3.98 18.94 -3.44
CA LEU A 128 -3.77 19.79 -2.26
C LEU A 128 -2.53 20.68 -2.36
N GLU A 129 -1.71 20.52 -3.42
CA GLU A 129 -0.37 21.11 -3.54
C GLU A 129 0.53 20.82 -2.32
N VAL A 130 0.33 19.66 -1.68
CA VAL A 130 1.07 19.23 -0.49
C VAL A 130 2.20 18.31 -0.91
N GLU A 131 3.40 18.56 -0.41
CA GLU A 131 4.53 17.64 -0.57
C GLU A 131 4.51 16.57 0.52
N VAL A 132 4.47 15.29 0.12
CA VAL A 132 4.54 14.13 1.03
C VAL A 132 5.79 13.33 0.73
N SER A 133 6.67 13.16 1.70
CA SER A 133 7.84 12.28 1.60
C SER A 133 7.52 10.90 2.17
N LEU A 134 7.78 9.84 1.39
CA LEU A 134 7.65 8.46 1.86
C LEU A 134 8.92 8.09 2.64
N VAL A 135 8.79 7.77 3.92
CA VAL A 135 9.92 7.49 4.82
C VAL A 135 9.85 6.02 5.24
N ALA A 136 10.82 5.23 4.79
CA ALA A 136 10.90 3.83 5.19
C ALA A 136 11.25 3.71 6.69
N LEU A 137 10.47 2.93 7.43
CA LEU A 137 10.70 2.73 8.85
C LEU A 137 12.03 1.99 9.10
N ASP A 138 13.00 2.70 9.67
CA ASP A 138 14.18 2.09 10.28
C ASP A 138 13.81 1.69 11.72
N VAL A 139 13.66 0.39 11.93
CA VAL A 139 13.21 -0.17 13.21
C VAL A 139 14.17 0.16 14.35
N GLU A 140 15.48 0.18 14.10
CA GLU A 140 16.48 0.44 15.14
C GLU A 140 16.56 1.92 15.47
N ALA A 141 16.59 2.79 14.45
CA ALA A 141 16.53 4.23 14.66
C ALA A 141 15.22 4.66 15.35
N TYR A 142 14.09 4.05 14.99
CA TYR A 142 12.81 4.30 15.61
C TYR A 142 12.74 3.85 17.08
N LYS A 143 13.33 2.69 17.42
CA LYS A 143 13.45 2.24 18.82
C LYS A 143 14.29 3.22 19.64
N ALA A 144 15.45 3.62 19.14
CA ALA A 144 16.33 4.57 19.81
C ALA A 144 15.64 5.93 20.04
N TYR A 145 14.90 6.42 19.04
CA TYR A 145 14.07 7.62 19.17
C TYR A 145 13.04 7.50 20.30
N ARG A 146 12.31 6.38 20.35
CA ARG A 146 11.29 6.15 21.39
C ARG A 146 11.90 6.04 22.79
N GLU A 147 13.02 5.35 22.93
CA GLU A 147 13.70 5.19 24.21
C GLU A 147 14.20 6.53 24.75
N LYS A 148 14.85 7.33 23.90
CA LYS A 148 15.33 8.67 24.25
C LYS A 148 14.20 9.58 24.73
N GLU A 149 13.05 9.53 24.09
CA GLU A 149 11.90 10.42 24.36
C GLU A 149 10.89 9.80 25.35
N GLY A 150 11.11 8.58 25.83
CA GLY A 150 10.19 7.88 26.74
C GLY A 150 8.81 7.54 26.14
N LEU A 151 8.75 7.32 24.83
CA LEU A 151 7.50 7.17 24.07
C LEU A 151 7.10 5.69 23.87
N LYS A 152 5.79 5.41 23.93
CA LYS A 152 5.24 4.09 23.59
C LYS A 152 5.02 3.94 22.08
N GLU A 153 4.96 2.70 21.60
CA GLU A 153 4.64 2.44 20.18
C GLU A 153 3.24 2.95 19.84
N SER A 154 3.13 3.75 18.77
CA SER A 154 1.88 4.02 18.08
C SER A 154 2.16 4.55 16.66
N ARG A 155 1.14 4.58 15.80
CA ARG A 155 1.22 5.23 14.47
C ARG A 155 1.60 6.71 14.56
N GLU A 156 1.09 7.43 15.55
CA GLU A 156 1.42 8.84 15.77
C GLU A 156 2.91 9.02 16.10
N ILE A 157 3.46 8.14 16.94
CA ILE A 157 4.89 8.20 17.30
C ILE A 157 5.78 7.82 16.11
N ARG A 158 5.36 6.89 15.26
CA ARG A 158 6.03 6.61 13.97
C ARG A 158 6.04 7.84 13.07
N ALA A 159 4.93 8.58 12.96
CA ALA A 159 4.86 9.80 12.18
C ALA A 159 5.77 10.91 12.74
N LYS A 160 5.83 11.07 14.08
CA LYS A 160 6.76 12.00 14.72
C LYS A 160 8.21 11.66 14.43
N TRP A 161 8.58 10.37 14.51
CA TRP A 161 9.91 9.92 14.13
C TRP A 161 10.21 10.21 12.66
N ALA A 162 9.30 9.87 11.75
CA ALA A 162 9.50 10.08 10.32
C ALA A 162 9.65 11.56 9.95
N ALA A 163 8.99 12.46 10.67
CA ALA A 163 9.16 13.90 10.49
C ALA A 163 10.58 14.39 10.81
N THR A 164 11.34 13.66 11.63
CA THR A 164 12.76 13.97 11.92
C THR A 164 13.72 13.52 10.82
N GLN A 165 13.21 12.83 9.79
CA GLN A 165 13.98 12.31 8.66
C GLN A 165 13.87 13.21 7.40
N LEU A 166 13.12 14.31 7.50
CA LEU A 166 12.96 15.33 6.46
C LEU A 166 13.99 16.44 6.64
#